data_AF-A0A6G3D3T2-F1
#
_entry.id   AF-A0A6G3D3T2-F1
#
_cell.length_a   1.000
_cell.length_b   1.000
_cell.length_c   1.000
_cell.angle_alpha   90.00
_cell.angle_beta   90.00
_cell.angle_gamma   90.00
#
_symmetry.space_group_name_H-M   'P 1'
#
loop_
_entity.id
_entity.type
_entity.pdbx_description
1 polymer ?
#
loop_
_entity_poly.entity_id
_entity_poly.type
_entity_poly.pdbx_seq_one_letter_code
_entity_poly.pdbx_strand_id
1 'polypeptide(L)'
;MATFLYKLGRLSFRRRHFVALIWVALLAFAGVAASNAPSMGQSTFSVNGTEAQKAFDLLDERFPEMSASGATARVVFQAPDGETLTDVGNKATVEKTV
;
A
#
# COMPACT_ATOMS: atom_id res chain seq x y z
N MET A 1 -12.13 -31.48 -28.07
CA MET A 1 -12.28 -30.43 -27.03
C MET A 1 -13.71 -30.29 -26.51
N ALA A 2 -14.72 -30.14 -27.37
CA ALA A 2 -16.12 -29.95 -26.94
C ALA A 2 -16.64 -31.04 -25.99
N THR A 3 -16.28 -32.30 -26.21
CA THR A 3 -16.68 -33.43 -25.34
C THR A 3 -16.07 -33.38 -23.94
N PHE A 4 -14.88 -32.80 -23.80
CA PHE A 4 -14.21 -32.63 -22.51
C PHE A 4 -14.87 -31.51 -21.70
N LEU A 5 -15.13 -30.36 -22.33
CA LEU A 5 -15.88 -29.24 -21.75
C LEU A 5 -17.32 -29.64 -21.38
N TYR A 6 -17.98 -30.45 -22.21
CA TYR A 6 -19.31 -30.99 -21.89
C TYR A 6 -19.29 -31.89 -20.65
N LYS A 7 -18.31 -32.79 -20.54
CA LYS A 7 -18.13 -33.62 -19.34
C LYS A 7 -17.84 -32.77 -18.11
N LEU A 8 -16.97 -31.77 -18.22
CA LEU A 8 -16.60 -30.87 -17.13
C LEU A 8 -17.79 -30.03 -16.66
N GLY A 9 -18.51 -29.39 -17.59
CA GLY A 9 -19.72 -28.62 -17.30
C GLY A 9 -20.83 -29.48 -16.69
N ARG A 10 -21.04 -30.70 -17.20
CA ARG A 10 -22.04 -31.62 -16.64
C ARG A 10 -21.66 -32.11 -15.23
N LEU A 11 -20.38 -32.33 -14.96
CA LEU A 11 -19.88 -32.74 -13.64
C LEU A 11 -19.96 -31.57 -12.64
N SER A 12 -19.64 -30.35 -13.09
CA SER A 12 -19.81 -29.13 -12.31
C SER A 12 -21.28 -28.87 -11.96
N PHE A 13 -22.21 -29.10 -12.89
CA PHE A 13 -23.64 -28.92 -12.63
C PHE A 13 -24.21 -30.00 -11.70
N ARG A 14 -23.77 -31.25 -11.86
CA ARG A 14 -24.21 -32.37 -11.01
C ARG A 14 -23.73 -32.25 -9.57
N ARG A 15 -22.59 -31.59 -9.34
CA ARG A 15 -22.05 -31.27 -8.00
C ARG A 15 -21.95 -29.76 -7.77
N ARG A 16 -22.97 -29.00 -8.19
CA ARG A 16 -22.98 -27.53 -8.13
C ARG A 16 -22.62 -26.96 -6.77
N HIS A 17 -23.06 -27.60 -5.68
CA HIS A 17 -22.78 -27.15 -4.32
C HIS A 17 -21.30 -27.33 -3.94
N PHE A 18 -20.66 -28.43 -4.34
CA PHE A 18 -19.22 -28.63 -4.10
C PHE A 18 -18.38 -27.65 -4.92
N VAL A 19 -18.73 -27.44 -6.20
CA VAL A 19 -18.01 -26.48 -7.04
C VAL A 19 -18.14 -25.06 -6.50
N ALA A 20 -19.34 -24.67 -6.05
CA ALA A 20 -19.56 -23.38 -5.41
C ALA A 20 -18.75 -23.25 -4.11
N LEU A 21 -18.75 -24.26 -3.24
CA LEU A 21 -17.97 -24.25 -2.01
C LEU A 21 -16.46 -24.14 -2.27
N ILE A 22 -15.94 -24.84 -3.27
CA ILE A 22 -14.52 -24.74 -3.67
C ILE A 22 -14.20 -23.32 -4.12
N TRP A 23 -15.06 -22.70 -4.92
CA TRP A 23 -14.86 -21.32 -5.35
C TRP A 23 -14.92 -20.32 -4.20
N VAL A 24 -15.90 -20.46 -3.29
CA VAL A 24 -15.98 -19.63 -2.09
C VAL A 24 -14.73 -19.79 -1.23
N ALA A 25 -14.25 -21.01 -1.04
CA ALA A 25 -13.02 -21.28 -0.30
C ALA A 25 -11.78 -20.65 -0.97
N LEU A 26 -11.65 -20.78 -2.29
CA LEU A 26 -10.56 -20.16 -3.05
C LEU A 26 -10.59 -18.63 -2.96
N LEU A 27 -11.77 -18.01 -3.09
CA LEU A 27 -11.92 -16.56 -3.00
C LEU A 27 -11.67 -16.06 -1.57
N ALA A 28 -12.16 -16.77 -0.55
CA ALA A 28 -11.87 -16.44 0.83
C ALA A 28 -10.37 -16.54 1.12
N PHE A 29 -9.71 -17.60 0.66
CA PHE A 29 -8.26 -17.76 0.80
C PHE A 29 -7.48 -16.66 0.09
N ALA A 30 -7.86 -16.32 -1.15
CA ALA A 30 -7.25 -15.22 -1.89
C ALA A 30 -7.46 -13.85 -1.20
N GLY A 31 -8.65 -13.60 -0.64
CA GLY A 31 -8.95 -12.39 0.12
C GLY A 31 -8.11 -12.28 1.40
N VAL A 32 -7.97 -13.37 2.15
CA VAL A 32 -7.10 -13.43 3.33
C VAL A 32 -5.64 -13.20 2.92
N ALA A 33 -5.16 -13.86 1.87
CA ALA A 33 -3.80 -13.68 1.38
C ALA A 33 -3.54 -12.22 0.94
N ALA A 34 -4.49 -11.61 0.22
CA ALA A 34 -4.39 -10.22 -0.20
C ALA A 34 -4.42 -9.24 0.97
N SER A 35 -5.21 -9.51 2.02
CA SER A 35 -5.24 -8.66 3.22
C SER A 35 -3.95 -8.70 4.04
N ASN A 36 -3.21 -9.81 3.95
CA ASN A 36 -1.88 -9.95 4.57
C ASN A 36 -0.75 -9.57 3.61
N ALA A 37 -1.06 -9.13 2.39
CA ALA A 37 -0.03 -8.68 1.47
C ALA A 37 0.63 -7.41 2.03
N PRO A 38 1.96 -7.27 1.89
CA PRO A 38 2.63 -6.03 2.27
C PRO A 38 2.00 -4.86 1.50
N SER A 39 1.86 -3.70 2.16
CA SER A 39 1.56 -2.46 1.44
C SER A 39 2.56 -2.32 0.31
N MET A 40 2.12 -1.95 -0.91
CA MET A 40 3.05 -1.65 -2.00
C MET A 40 4.15 -0.75 -1.43
N GLY A 41 5.37 -1.29 -1.33
CA GLY A 41 6.51 -0.52 -0.88
C GLY A 41 6.54 0.76 -1.70
N GLN A 42 6.82 1.88 -1.05
CA GLN A 42 7.12 3.12 -1.77
C GLN A 42 8.04 2.73 -2.92
N SER A 43 7.69 3.13 -4.14
CA SER A 43 8.41 2.80 -5.36
C SER A 43 9.85 3.29 -5.23
N THR A 44 10.69 2.55 -4.50
CA THR A 44 12.11 2.73 -4.43
C THR A 44 12.53 2.45 -5.84
N PHE A 45 12.85 3.52 -6.55
CA PHE A 45 13.39 3.49 -7.89
C PHE A 45 14.83 2.96 -7.78
N SER A 46 14.98 1.73 -7.29
CA SER A 46 16.24 1.03 -7.13
C SER A 46 16.59 0.45 -8.50
N VAL A 47 17.45 1.15 -9.23
CA VAL A 47 18.08 0.58 -10.41
C VAL A 47 19.17 -0.38 -9.90
N ASN A 48 18.81 -1.65 -9.82
CA ASN A 48 19.70 -2.73 -9.37
C ASN A 48 21.01 -2.69 -10.17
N GLY A 49 22.14 -2.67 -9.46
CA GLY A 49 23.49 -2.70 -10.05
C GLY A 49 24.15 -1.33 -10.29
N THR A 50 23.58 -0.24 -9.78
CA THR A 50 24.23 1.09 -9.83
C THR A 50 25.07 1.36 -8.58
N GLU A 51 26.20 2.07 -8.76
CA GLU A 51 27.03 2.52 -7.63
C GLU A 51 26.26 3.45 -6.67
N ALA A 52 25.27 4.19 -7.18
CA ALA A 52 24.38 5.01 -6.36
C ALA A 52 23.58 4.17 -5.35
N GLN A 53 23.06 3.01 -5.75
CA GLN A 53 22.35 2.11 -4.83
C GLN A 53 23.30 1.57 -3.75
N LYS A 54 24.50 1.15 -4.14
CA LYS A 54 25.52 0.67 -3.18
C LYS A 54 25.94 1.75 -2.19
N ALA A 55 25.99 3.01 -2.62
CA ALA A 55 26.25 4.15 -1.75
C ALA A 55 25.10 4.37 -0.75
N PHE A 56 23.84 4.24 -1.18
CA PHE A 56 22.68 4.29 -0.28
C PHE A 56 22.66 3.12 0.71
N ASP A 57 22.96 1.91 0.27
CA ASP A 57 23.04 0.72 1.13
C ASP A 57 24.12 0.91 2.22
N LEU A 58 25.28 1.47 1.86
CA LEU A 58 26.35 1.82 2.82
C LEU A 58 25.96 2.96 3.75
N LEU A 59 25.18 3.93 3.26
CA LEU A 59 24.68 5.03 4.08
C LEU A 59 23.70 4.52 5.15
N ASP A 60 22.81 3.59 4.79
CA ASP A 60 21.89 2.92 5.73
C ASP A 60 22.63 2.04 6.73
N GLU A 61 23.65 1.30 6.30
CA GLU A 61 24.45 0.43 7.17
C GLU A 61 25.27 1.24 8.20
N ARG A 62 25.84 2.38 7.78
CA ARG A 62 26.76 3.16 8.61
C ARG A 62 26.08 4.28 9.39
N PHE A 63 24.94 4.77 8.91
CA PHE A 63 24.18 5.86 9.53
C PHE A 63 22.68 5.53 9.57
N PRO A 64 22.26 4.47 10.30
CA PRO A 64 20.87 4.05 10.37
C PRO A 64 19.93 5.10 10.99
N GLU A 65 20.47 6.05 11.77
CA GLU A 65 19.67 7.15 12.33
C GLU A 65 19.24 8.19 11.28
N MET A 66 19.98 8.33 10.16
CA MET A 66 19.61 9.23 9.06
C MET A 66 18.41 8.72 8.28
N SER A 67 18.24 7.40 8.14
CA SER A 67 17.07 6.80 7.51
C SER A 67 15.83 6.76 8.42
N ALA A 68 16.03 6.65 9.74
CA ALA A 68 14.94 6.71 10.71
C ALA A 68 14.32 8.13 10.89
N SER A 69 15.02 9.19 10.47
CA SER A 69 14.62 10.59 10.68
C SER A 69 14.58 11.46 9.40
N GLY A 70 14.96 10.91 8.25
CA GLY A 70 15.20 11.68 7.02
C GLY A 70 13.96 12.23 6.29
N ALA A 71 12.76 11.80 6.65
CA ALA A 71 11.54 12.32 6.04
C ALA A 71 11.12 13.64 6.70
N THR A 72 11.79 14.73 6.36
CA THR A 72 11.33 16.07 6.75
C THR A 72 10.17 16.48 5.84
N ALA A 73 8.94 16.39 6.35
CA ALA A 73 7.78 16.95 5.68
C ALA A 73 7.63 18.43 6.04
N ARG A 74 7.62 19.32 5.04
CA ARG A 74 7.37 20.75 5.24
C ARG A 74 5.92 21.07 4.91
N VAL A 75 5.13 21.37 5.94
CA VAL A 75 3.74 21.79 5.81
C VAL A 75 3.66 23.31 5.91
N VAL A 76 2.95 23.95 4.98
CA VAL A 76 2.72 25.41 4.97
C VAL A 76 1.24 25.66 5.17
N PHE A 77 0.90 26.47 6.18
CA PHE A 77 -0.46 26.90 6.45
C PHE A 77 -0.69 28.30 5.88
N GLN A 78 -1.83 28.49 5.21
CA GLN A 78 -2.26 29.78 4.69
C GLN A 78 -3.58 30.15 5.36
N ALA A 79 -3.67 31.39 5.87
CA ALA A 79 -4.93 31.93 6.38
C ALA A 79 -5.90 32.23 5.21
N PRO A 80 -7.22 32.07 5.41
CA PRO A 80 -8.23 32.45 4.42
C PRO A 80 -8.11 33.91 3.96
N ASP A 81 -8.65 34.21 2.78
CA ASP A 81 -8.61 35.58 2.23
C ASP A 81 -9.26 36.58 3.18
N GLY A 82 -8.52 37.63 3.54
CA GLY A 82 -8.96 38.68 4.45
C GLY A 82 -8.69 38.41 5.93
N GLU A 83 -8.12 37.26 6.28
CA GLU A 83 -7.71 36.90 7.64
C GLU A 83 -6.19 36.86 7.80
N THR A 84 -5.72 36.94 9.03
CA THR A 84 -4.31 36.78 9.38
C THR A 84 -4.07 35.46 10.12
N LEU A 85 -2.89 34.87 9.94
CA LEU A 85 -2.52 33.65 10.67
C LEU A 85 -2.41 33.91 12.19
N THR A 86 -2.20 35.17 12.58
CA THR A 86 -2.13 35.63 13.97
C THR A 86 -3.51 35.76 14.62
N ASP A 87 -4.60 35.68 13.86
CA ASP A 87 -5.95 35.69 14.43
C ASP A 87 -6.14 34.51 15.38
N VAL A 88 -6.82 34.76 16.50
CA VAL A 88 -6.91 33.80 17.62
C VAL A 88 -7.43 32.43 17.17
N GLY A 89 -8.40 32.40 16.25
CA GLY A 89 -8.96 31.16 15.70
C GLY A 89 -8.00 30.39 14.80
N ASN A 90 -7.28 31.09 13.92
CA ASN A 90 -6.32 30.50 12.99
C ASN A 90 -5.09 29.97 13.72
N LYS A 91 -4.57 30.76 14.68
CA LYS A 91 -3.46 30.35 15.54
C LYS A 91 -3.78 29.09 16.34
N ALA A 92 -4.95 29.04 16.97
CA ALA A 92 -5.38 27.86 17.74
C ALA A 92 -5.54 26.61 16.85
N THR A 93 -5.95 26.79 15.58
CA THR A 93 -6.07 25.69 14.62
C THR A 93 -4.71 25.13 14.22
N VAL A 94 -3.73 26.00 13.96
CA VAL A 94 -2.35 25.59 13.67
C VAL A 94 -1.76 24.87 14.87
N GLU A 95 -1.85 25.45 16.08
CA GLU A 95 -1.31 24.86 17.32
C GLU A 95 -1.94 23.50 17.67
N LYS A 96 -3.16 23.22 17.21
CA LYS A 96 -3.80 21.91 17.39
C LYS A 96 -3.33 20.86 16.37
N THR A 97 -2.80 21.29 15.23
CA THR A 97 -2.46 20.42 14.09
C THR A 97 -1.01 19.94 14.14
N VAL A 98 -0.11 20.69 14.79
CA VAL A 98 1.28 20.32 15.09
C VAL A 98 1.43 19.82 16.52
#